data_AF-A0A7V7CU25-F1
#
_entry.id   AF-A0A7V7CU25-F1
#
_cell.length_a   1.000
_cell.length_b   1.000
_cell.length_c   1.000
_cell.angle_alpha   90.00
_cell.angle_beta   90.00
_cell.angle_gamma   90.00
#
_symmetry.space_group_name_H-M   'P 1'
#
loop_
_entity.id
_entity.type
_entity.pdbx_description
1 polymer ?
#
loop_
_entity_poly.entity_id
_entity_poly.type
_entity_poly.pdbx_seq_one_letter_code
_entity_poly.pdbx_strand_id
1 'polypeptide(L)'
;MKSTGEQVDLMAAMEVDQLQSQIAELRREIDALRFEAALDACHIAGLSAQLKALIGESENCPNAAAHPLVERAEYIDSRTGLPIKKTKALPLYREAFDSEAINLDIRNPEQYRS
;
A
#
# COMPACT_ATOMS: atom_id res chain seq x y z
N MET A 1 -3.69 8.87 59.45
CA MET A 1 -3.94 9.65 58.23
C MET A 1 -2.88 9.41 57.13
N LYS A 2 -2.29 8.22 57.00
CA LYS A 2 -1.34 7.89 55.90
C LYS A 2 -2.02 7.28 54.64
N SER A 3 -3.22 6.74 54.81
CA SER A 3 -3.94 5.95 53.79
C SER A 3 -4.38 6.74 52.54
N THR A 4 -4.57 8.05 52.63
CA THR A 4 -5.08 8.85 51.51
C THR A 4 -4.01 9.24 50.50
N GLY A 5 -2.75 9.41 50.92
CA GLY A 5 -1.64 9.70 50.00
C GLY A 5 -1.28 8.49 49.15
N GLU A 6 -1.10 7.33 49.79
CA GLU A 6 -0.78 6.06 49.11
C GLU A 6 -1.87 5.65 48.11
N GLN A 7 -3.14 5.94 48.41
CA GLN A 7 -4.25 5.64 47.50
C GLN A 7 -4.28 6.57 46.29
N VAL A 8 -3.93 7.85 46.45
CA VAL A 8 -3.80 8.81 45.33
C VAL A 8 -2.62 8.44 44.46
N ASP A 9 -1.48 8.08 45.05
CA ASP A 9 -0.29 7.66 44.31
C ASP A 9 -0.54 6.36 43.51
N LEU A 10 -1.29 5.42 44.09
CA LEU A 10 -1.69 4.19 43.40
C LEU A 10 -2.64 4.47 42.23
N MET A 11 -3.64 5.34 42.42
CA MET A 11 -4.55 5.72 41.33
C MET A 11 -3.81 6.44 40.20
N ALA A 12 -2.87 7.33 40.54
CA ALA A 12 -2.05 8.02 39.56
C ALA A 12 -1.14 7.04 38.79
N ALA A 13 -0.55 6.06 39.47
CA ALA A 13 0.26 5.02 38.82
C ALA A 13 -0.58 4.18 37.84
N MET A 14 -1.78 3.77 38.23
CA MET A 14 -2.70 3.03 37.36
C MET A 14 -3.13 3.84 36.13
N GLU A 15 -3.41 5.14 36.30
CA GLU A 15 -3.73 6.04 35.19
C GLU A 15 -2.55 6.20 34.23
N VAL A 16 -1.33 6.34 34.76
CA VAL A 16 -0.11 6.39 33.95
C VAL A 16 0.07 5.10 33.13
N ASP A 17 -0.08 3.94 33.74
CA ASP A 17 0.05 2.64 33.05
C ASP A 17 -1.02 2.47 31.96
N GLN A 18 -2.25 2.91 32.23
CA GLN A 18 -3.34 2.87 31.26
C GLN A 18 -3.06 3.80 30.06
N LEU A 19 -2.62 5.02 30.32
CA LEU A 19 -2.27 5.99 29.27
C LEU A 19 -1.07 5.50 28.44
N GLN A 20 -0.05 4.92 29.08
CA GLN A 20 1.09 4.33 28.37
C GLN A 20 0.65 3.17 27.46
N SER A 21 -0.29 2.34 27.91
CA SER A 21 -0.85 1.25 27.10
C SER A 21 -1.61 1.77 25.88
N GLN A 22 -2.46 2.80 26.07
CA GLN A 22 -3.18 3.44 24.96
C GLN A 22 -2.23 4.12 23.96
N ILE A 23 -1.19 4.80 24.44
CA ILE A 23 -0.17 5.40 23.57
C ILE A 23 0.54 4.32 22.75
N ALA A 24 0.86 3.17 23.34
CA ALA A 24 1.48 2.07 22.63
C ALA A 24 0.57 1.49 21.54
N GLU A 25 -0.73 1.36 21.82
CA GLU A 25 -1.73 0.89 20.86
C GLU A 25 -1.91 1.87 19.70
N LEU A 26 -2.13 3.16 20.00
CA LEU A 26 -2.29 4.21 18.99
C LEU A 26 -1.05 4.35 18.09
N ARG A 27 0.16 4.14 18.64
CA ARG A 27 1.39 4.12 17.82
C ARG A 27 1.39 2.97 16.82
N ARG A 28 0.97 1.77 17.24
CA ARG A 28 0.85 0.62 16.32
C ARG A 28 -0.18 0.88 15.23
N GLU A 29 -1.31 1.50 15.58
CA GLU A 29 -2.35 1.87 14.61
C GLU A 29 -1.82 2.89 13.60
N ILE A 30 -1.12 3.93 14.07
CA ILE A 30 -0.47 4.92 13.20
C ILE A 30 0.51 4.26 12.22
N ASP A 31 1.32 3.33 12.71
CA ASP A 31 2.30 2.64 11.86
C ASP A 31 1.62 1.75 10.81
N ALA A 32 0.52 1.07 11.18
CA ALA A 32 -0.29 0.29 10.25
C ALA A 32 -0.92 1.17 9.17
N LEU A 33 -1.57 2.27 9.56
CA LEU A 33 -2.21 3.21 8.62
C LEU A 33 -1.19 3.86 7.68
N ARG A 34 0.01 4.17 8.18
CA ARG A 34 1.10 4.70 7.33
C ARG A 34 1.54 3.68 6.30
N PHE A 35 1.63 2.42 6.69
CA PHE A 35 1.98 1.35 5.76
C PHE A 35 0.90 1.15 4.68
N GLU A 36 -0.38 1.17 5.05
CA GLU A 36 -1.49 1.11 4.10
C GLU A 36 -1.47 2.29 3.12
N ALA A 37 -1.27 3.51 3.62
CA ALA A 37 -1.17 4.70 2.76
C ALA A 37 0.02 4.62 1.79
N ALA A 38 1.14 4.02 2.20
CA ALA A 38 2.29 3.79 1.34
C ALA A 38 1.98 2.76 0.23
N LEU A 39 1.23 1.70 0.54
CA LEU A 39 0.76 0.75 -0.46
C LEU A 39 -0.20 1.39 -1.47
N ASP A 40 -1.13 2.22 -0.99
CA ASP A 40 -2.04 2.98 -1.86
C ASP A 40 -1.28 3.90 -2.81
N ALA A 41 -0.23 4.58 -2.32
CA ALA A 41 0.64 5.39 -3.18
C ALA A 41 1.30 4.55 -4.29
N CYS A 42 1.78 3.35 -3.98
CA CYS A 42 2.34 2.42 -4.98
C CYS A 42 1.29 1.98 -6.02
N HIS A 43 0.06 1.66 -5.57
CA HIS A 43 -1.05 1.32 -6.47
C HIS A 43 -1.40 2.50 -7.39
N ILE A 44 -1.46 3.72 -6.85
CA ILE A 44 -1.71 4.95 -7.61
C ILE A 44 -0.61 5.18 -8.64
N ALA A 45 0.66 4.99 -8.29
CA ALA A 45 1.78 5.11 -9.22
C ALA A 45 1.65 4.12 -10.39
N GLY A 46 1.35 2.85 -10.08
CA GLY A 46 1.12 1.80 -11.08
C GLY A 46 -0.03 2.13 -12.04
N LEU A 47 -1.19 2.51 -11.51
CA LEU A 47 -2.36 2.85 -12.32
C LEU A 47 -2.12 4.13 -13.14
N SER A 48 -1.42 5.11 -12.56
CA SER A 48 -1.06 6.35 -13.26
C SER A 48 -0.13 6.09 -14.43
N ALA A 49 0.82 5.16 -14.31
CA ALA A 49 1.69 4.75 -15.41
C ALA A 49 0.89 4.12 -16.56
N GLN A 50 -0.06 3.22 -16.25
CA GLN A 50 -0.94 2.64 -17.25
C GLN A 50 -1.81 3.69 -17.96
N LEU A 51 -2.41 4.62 -17.20
CA LEU A 51 -3.23 5.69 -17.76
C LEU A 51 -2.40 6.62 -18.66
N LYS A 52 -1.19 7.01 -18.23
CA LYS A 52 -0.30 7.85 -19.04
C LYS A 52 0.07 7.17 -20.35
N ALA A 53 0.39 5.87 -20.32
CA ALA A 53 0.70 5.11 -21.53
C ALA A 53 -0.50 4.99 -22.47
N LEU A 54 -1.68 4.66 -21.93
CA LEU A 54 -2.92 4.60 -22.70
C LEU A 54 -3.26 5.96 -23.34
N ILE A 55 -3.14 7.06 -22.59
CA ILE A 55 -3.41 8.40 -23.12
C ILE A 55 -2.40 8.76 -24.22
N GLY A 56 -1.10 8.54 -23.99
CA GLY A 56 -0.04 8.88 -24.96
C GLY A 56 -0.13 8.07 -26.26
N GLU A 57 -0.55 6.80 -26.18
CA GLU A 57 -0.76 5.97 -27.36
C GLU A 57 -2.15 6.19 -28.00
N SER A 58 -3.15 6.71 -27.26
CA SER A 58 -4.51 6.90 -27.76
C SER A 58 -4.61 7.89 -28.92
N GLU A 59 -3.78 8.93 -28.94
CA GLU A 59 -3.69 9.88 -30.05
C GLU A 59 -3.23 9.22 -31.36
N ASN A 60 -2.51 8.10 -31.26
CA ASN A 60 -1.98 7.34 -32.38
C ASN A 60 -2.75 6.04 -32.66
N CYS A 61 -3.82 5.77 -31.90
CA CYS A 61 -4.56 4.51 -31.98
C CYS A 61 -5.82 4.68 -32.85
N PRO A 62 -5.92 4.02 -34.04
CA PRO A 62 -7.08 4.14 -34.92
C PRO A 62 -8.38 3.61 -34.30
N ASN A 63 -8.27 2.73 -33.30
CA ASN A 63 -9.39 2.16 -32.56
C ASN A 63 -9.03 2.04 -31.08
N ALA A 64 -9.46 3.01 -30.28
CA ALA A 64 -9.22 3.04 -28.84
C ALA A 64 -9.75 1.79 -28.10
N ALA A 65 -10.79 1.12 -28.62
CA ALA A 65 -11.31 -0.12 -28.02
C ALA A 65 -10.43 -1.35 -28.31
N ALA A 66 -9.55 -1.28 -29.31
CA ALA A 66 -8.60 -2.33 -29.69
C ALA A 66 -7.15 -1.92 -29.39
N HIS A 67 -6.96 -1.02 -28.42
CA HIS A 67 -5.65 -0.52 -28.05
C HIS A 67 -4.70 -1.67 -27.65
N PRO A 68 -3.45 -1.74 -28.15
CA PRO A 68 -2.53 -2.85 -27.85
C PRO A 68 -2.38 -3.12 -26.35
N LEU A 69 -2.29 -2.05 -25.54
CA LEU A 69 -2.19 -2.16 -24.08
C LEU A 69 -3.44 -2.72 -23.37
N VAL A 70 -4.64 -2.68 -23.98
CA VAL A 70 -5.85 -3.27 -23.38
C VAL A 70 -6.07 -4.73 -23.77
N GLU A 71 -5.30 -5.25 -24.74
CA GLU A 71 -5.30 -6.66 -25.11
C GLU A 71 -4.94 -7.53 -23.90
N ARG A 72 -5.59 -8.68 -23.75
CA ARG A 72 -5.33 -9.59 -22.63
C ARG A 72 -4.26 -10.62 -22.96
N ALA A 73 -3.23 -10.68 -22.13
CA ALA A 73 -2.14 -11.64 -22.19
C ALA A 73 -2.08 -12.47 -20.88
N GLU A 74 -1.40 -13.61 -20.96
CA GLU A 74 -1.09 -14.44 -19.80
C GLU A 74 0.17 -13.94 -19.10
N TYR A 75 0.13 -13.90 -17.78
CA TYR A 75 1.24 -13.56 -16.90
C TYR A 75 1.31 -14.55 -15.76
N ILE A 76 2.44 -14.57 -15.05
CA ILE A 76 2.56 -15.26 -13.78
C ILE A 76 2.26 -14.28 -12.64
N ASP A 77 1.38 -14.68 -11.73
CA ASP A 77 1.14 -14.01 -10.46
C ASP A 77 2.37 -14.21 -9.56
N SER A 78 3.00 -13.12 -9.12
CA SER A 78 4.20 -13.17 -8.29
C SER A 78 3.97 -13.76 -6.90
N ARG A 79 2.73 -13.72 -6.39
CA ARG A 79 2.36 -14.22 -5.07
C ARG A 79 1.99 -15.71 -5.10
N THR A 80 1.28 -16.14 -6.14
CA THR A 80 0.75 -17.51 -6.22
C THR A 80 1.54 -18.42 -7.17
N GLY A 81 2.35 -17.87 -8.07
CA GLY A 81 3.05 -18.62 -9.11
C GLY A 81 2.13 -19.16 -10.21
N LEU A 82 0.83 -18.85 -10.16
CA LEU A 82 -0.16 -19.34 -11.11
C LEU A 82 -0.33 -18.40 -12.30
N PRO A 83 -0.73 -18.93 -13.48
CA PRO A 83 -1.06 -18.09 -14.62
C PRO A 83 -2.30 -17.23 -14.33
N ILE A 84 -2.21 -15.95 -14.66
CA ILE A 84 -3.29 -14.97 -14.59
C ILE A 84 -3.46 -14.28 -15.94
N LYS A 85 -4.70 -13.92 -16.27
CA LYS A 85 -5.02 -13.18 -17.49
C LYS A 85 -5.25 -11.71 -17.18
N LYS A 86 -4.36 -10.83 -17.65
CA LYS A 86 -4.40 -9.38 -17.41
C LYS A 86 -4.14 -8.63 -18.72
N THR A 87 -4.30 -7.32 -18.71
CA THR A 87 -4.04 -6.49 -19.89
C THR A 87 -2.53 -6.41 -20.19
N LYS A 88 -2.16 -6.11 -21.44
CA LYS A 88 -0.78 -5.85 -21.84
C LYS A 88 -0.14 -4.66 -21.12
N ALA A 89 -0.94 -3.81 -20.46
CA ALA A 89 -0.49 -2.75 -19.58
C ALA A 89 0.04 -3.23 -18.21
N LEU A 90 -0.09 -4.51 -17.83
CA LEU A 90 0.33 -5.00 -16.50
C LEU A 90 1.81 -4.71 -16.17
N PRO A 91 2.79 -4.88 -17.09
CA PRO A 91 4.18 -4.58 -16.81
C PRO A 91 4.43 -3.13 -16.41
N LEU A 92 3.73 -2.17 -17.03
CA LEU A 92 3.84 -0.74 -16.70
C LEU A 92 3.37 -0.46 -15.27
N TYR A 93 2.28 -1.10 -14.87
CA TYR A 93 1.80 -1.02 -13.48
C TYR A 93 2.84 -1.59 -12.51
N ARG A 94 3.40 -2.75 -12.83
CA ARG A 94 4.37 -3.45 -11.99
C ARG A 94 5.66 -2.65 -11.81
N GLU A 95 6.20 -2.09 -12.88
CA GLU A 95 7.42 -1.27 -12.86
C GLU A 95 7.24 0.00 -12.03
N ALA A 96 6.14 0.74 -12.25
CA ALA A 96 5.87 1.96 -11.50
C ALA A 96 5.52 1.69 -10.03
N PHE A 97 4.80 0.61 -9.73
CA PHE A 97 4.55 0.16 -8.36
C PHE A 97 5.88 -0.13 -7.64
N ASP A 98 6.78 -0.91 -8.25
CA ASP A 98 8.07 -1.26 -7.63
C ASP A 98 8.95 -0.03 -7.41
N SER A 99 8.95 0.89 -8.37
CA SER A 99 9.71 2.14 -8.26
C SER A 99 9.23 2.98 -7.08
N GLU A 100 7.91 3.10 -6.91
CA GLU A 100 7.34 3.83 -5.78
C GLU A 100 7.56 3.11 -4.45
N ALA A 101 7.46 1.77 -4.43
CA ALA A 101 7.75 0.97 -3.26
C ALA A 101 9.20 1.13 -2.78
N ILE A 102 10.17 1.23 -3.71
CA ILE A 102 11.57 1.54 -3.40
C ILE A 102 11.68 2.93 -2.75
N ASN A 103 10.98 3.93 -3.29
CA ASN A 103 10.98 5.29 -2.73
C ASN A 103 10.39 5.35 -1.32
N LEU A 104 9.45 4.47 -1.01
CA LEU A 104 8.75 4.38 0.29
C LEU A 104 9.36 3.34 1.24
N ASP A 105 10.53 2.77 0.91
CA ASP A 105 11.22 1.72 1.68
C ASP A 105 10.37 0.47 1.95
N ILE A 106 9.43 0.16 1.05
CA ILE A 106 8.63 -1.08 1.10
C ILE A 106 9.48 -2.22 0.54
N ARG A 107 9.84 -3.16 1.42
CA ARG A 107 10.58 -4.36 1.05
C ARG A 107 9.65 -5.39 0.41
N ASN A 108 10.18 -6.09 -0.60
CA ASN A 108 9.47 -7.13 -1.36
C ASN A 108 8.10 -6.66 -1.91
N PRO A 109 8.06 -5.63 -2.78
CA PRO A 109 6.81 -5.07 -3.32
C PRO A 109 5.94 -6.09 -4.05
N GLU A 110 6.55 -7.16 -4.56
CA GLU A 110 5.90 -8.27 -5.26
C GLU A 110 4.81 -9.00 -4.47
N GLN A 111 4.84 -8.93 -3.14
CA GLN A 111 3.81 -9.53 -2.28
C GLN A 111 2.55 -8.66 -2.17
N TYR A 112 2.65 -7.37 -2.51
CA TYR A 112 1.60 -6.37 -2.36
C TYR A 112 0.95 -5.94 -3.68
N ARG A 113 1.60 -6.22 -4.82
CA ARG A 113 1.08 -5.89 -6.15
C ARG A 113 0.37 -7.08 -6.80
N SER A 114 -0.74 -6.81 -7.50
CA SER A 114 -1.55 -7.81 -8.22
C SER A 114 -1.08 -8.10 -9.65
#